data_AF-A0A9E5EDY1-F1
#
_entry.id   AF-A0A9E5EDY1-F1
#
_cell.length_a   1.000
_cell.length_b   1.000
_cell.length_c   1.000
_cell.angle_alpha   90.00
_cell.angle_beta   90.00
_cell.angle_gamma   90.00
#
_symmetry.space_group_name_H-M   'P 1'
#
loop_
_entity.id
_entity.type
_entity.pdbx_description
1 polymer ?
#
loop_
_entity_poly.entity_id
_entity_poly.type
_entity_poly.pdbx_seq_one_letter_code
_entity_poly.pdbx_strand_id
1 'polypeptide(L)' 'MNRYPLWKYLVIGVALAIGFLYALPNIFGEAPAVQISAAKPTIKVDLTTQSRIETLLNESGIKNTGIFYER' A
#
# COMPACT_ATOMS: atom_id res chain seq x y z
N MET A 1 37.15 -27.27 -17.88
CA MET A 1 37.40 -26.03 -17.12
C MET A 1 36.09 -25.55 -16.47
N ASN A 2 36.07 -25.51 -15.14
CA ASN A 2 35.08 -24.91 -14.22
C ASN A 2 33.60 -24.81 -14.63
N ARG A 3 32.95 -25.96 -14.90
CA ARG A 3 31.49 -26.04 -14.87
C ARG A 3 31.07 -26.31 -13.44
N TYR A 4 30.31 -25.39 -12.85
CA TYR A 4 29.69 -25.68 -11.58
C TYR A 4 28.77 -26.89 -11.73
N PRO A 5 28.68 -27.75 -10.70
CA PRO A 5 27.80 -28.90 -10.79
C PRO A 5 26.34 -28.43 -10.93
N LEU A 6 25.54 -29.19 -11.68
CA LEU A 6 24.17 -28.83 -12.08
C LEU A 6 23.28 -28.41 -10.90
N TRP A 7 23.49 -29.01 -9.73
CA TRP A 7 22.73 -28.71 -8.51
C TRP A 7 22.81 -27.23 -8.10
N LYS A 8 23.92 -26.54 -8.36
CA LYS A 8 24.06 -25.11 -7.99
C LYS A 8 23.11 -24.25 -8.81
N TYR A 9 22.99 -24.50 -10.10
CA TYR A 9 22.06 -23.80 -10.97
C TYR A 9 20.61 -24.12 -10.63
N LEU A 10 20.34 -25.37 -10.22
CA LEU A 10 19.01 -25.81 -9.80
C LEU A 10 18.57 -25.09 -8.51
N VAL A 11 19.47 -24.98 -7.53
CA VAL A 11 19.22 -24.21 -6.28
C VAL A 11 18.96 -22.74 -6.59
N ILE A 12 19.74 -22.12 -7.47
CA ILE A 12 19.53 -20.71 -7.87
C ILE A 12 18.18 -20.55 -8.55
N GLY A 13 17.82 -21.44 -9.48
CA GLY A 13 16.54 -21.38 -10.19
C GLY A 13 15.33 -21.52 -9.24
N VAL A 14 15.39 -22.45 -8.29
CA VAL A 14 14.34 -22.64 -7.29
C VAL A 14 14.24 -21.42 -6.36
N ALA A 15 15.36 -20.89 -5.88
CA ALA A 15 15.38 -19.70 -5.03
C ALA A 15 14.77 -18.48 -5.75
N LEU A 16 15.11 -18.27 -7.03
CA LEU A 16 14.53 -17.20 -7.84
C LEU A 16 13.03 -17.41 -8.05
N ALA A 17 12.59 -18.64 -8.36
CA ALA A 17 11.17 -18.93 -8.55
C ALA A 17 10.34 -18.66 -7.29
N ILE A 18 10.83 -19.09 -6.13
CA ILE A 18 10.19 -18.82 -4.83
C ILE A 18 10.17 -17.32 -4.53
N GLY A 19 11.30 -16.63 -4.76
CA GLY A 19 11.39 -15.18 -4.56
C GLY A 19 10.43 -14.40 -5.45
N PHE A 20 10.28 -14.78 -6.73
CA PHE A 20 9.33 -14.19 -7.65
C PHE A 20 7.88 -14.42 -7.23
N LEU A 21 7.53 -15.65 -6.85
CA LEU A 21 6.19 -15.99 -6.36
C LEU A 21 5.84 -15.22 -5.08
N TYR A 22 6.82 -15.06 -4.19
CA TYR A 22 6.66 -14.32 -2.95
C TYR A 22 6.56 -12.80 -3.16
N ALA A 23 7.31 -12.25 -4.12
CA ALA A 23 7.28 -10.83 -4.43
C ALA A 23 6.04 -10.42 -5.26
N LEU A 24 5.42 -11.35 -5.98
CA LEU A 24 4.24 -11.12 -6.83
C LEU A 24 3.09 -10.35 -6.14
N PRO A 25 2.64 -10.73 -4.92
CA PRO A 25 1.63 -9.96 -4.18
C PRO A 25 2.15 -8.62 -3.64
N ASN A 26 3.45 -8.41 -3.56
CA ASN A 26 4.05 -7.16 -3.08
C ASN A 26 4.20 -6.09 -4.19
N ILE A 27 3.76 -6.39 -5.43
CA ILE A 27 3.81 -5.45 -6.57
C ILE A 27 2.59 -4.51 -6.58
N PHE A 28 1.58 -4.74 -5.74
CA PHE A 28 0.51 -3.77 -5.52
C PHE A 28 1.09 -2.58 -4.77
N GLY A 29 1.33 -1.49 -5.51
CA GLY A 29 2.07 -0.32 -5.04
C GLY A 29 1.47 0.35 -3.81
N GLU A 30 2.28 1.21 -3.17
CA GLU A 30 1.87 2.03 -2.04
C GLU A 30 0.60 2.80 -2.41
N ALA A 31 -0.53 2.45 -1.78
CA ALA A 31 -1.74 3.26 -1.88
C ALA A 31 -1.50 4.54 -1.08
N PRO A 32 -1.40 5.72 -1.72
CA PRO A 32 -1.12 6.96 -1.01
C PRO A 32 -2.30 7.27 -0.08
N ALA A 33 -2.09 7.07 1.22
CA ALA A 33 -3.07 7.35 2.25
C ALA A 33 -2.67 8.61 3.02
N VAL A 34 -3.61 9.53 3.19
CA VAL A 34 -3.43 10.72 4.03
C VAL A 34 -4.25 10.54 5.30
N GLN A 35 -3.57 10.40 6.44
CA GLN A 35 -4.22 10.30 7.74
C GLN A 35 -4.53 11.69 8.29
N ILE A 36 -5.78 11.89 8.71
CA ILE A 36 -6.27 13.16 9.25
C ILE A 36 -6.64 12.95 10.71
N SER A 37 -5.83 13.50 11.60
CA SER A 37 -5.96 13.36 13.05
C SER A 37 -6.14 14.73 13.71
N ALA A 38 -6.85 14.78 14.84
CA ALA A 38 -6.98 16.02 15.60
C ALA A 38 -5.63 16.44 16.20
N ALA A 39 -5.22 17.69 15.99
CA ALA A 39 -4.00 18.24 16.61
C ALA A 39 -4.12 18.43 18.14
N LYS A 40 -5.35 18.42 18.67
CA LYS A 40 -5.65 18.55 20.11
C LYS A 40 -6.77 17.58 20.48
N PRO A 41 -6.73 16.93 21.66
CA PRO A 41 -7.77 15.99 22.10
C PRO A 41 -9.18 16.60 22.20
N THR A 42 -9.26 17.92 22.32
CA THR A 42 -10.52 18.67 22.41
C THR A 42 -11.23 18.82 21.06
N ILE A 43 -10.52 18.62 19.94
CA ILE A 43 -11.09 18.71 18.59
C ILE A 43 -11.48 17.30 18.18
N LYS A 44 -12.77 17.04 17.99
CA LYS A 44 -13.25 15.75 17.48
C LYS A 44 -13.15 15.74 15.97
N VAL A 45 -12.43 14.77 15.42
CA VAL A 45 -12.61 14.37 14.02
C VAL A 45 -13.83 13.46 14.01
N ASP A 46 -14.89 13.90 13.33
CA ASP A 46 -16.19 13.25 13.29
C ASP A 46 -16.64 13.08 11.82
N LEU A 47 -17.75 12.39 11.60
CA LEU A 47 -18.31 12.10 10.27
C LEU A 47 -18.61 13.37 9.45
N THR A 48 -18.83 14.51 10.11
CA THR A 48 -19.00 15.82 9.47
C THR A 48 -17.71 16.30 8.79
N THR A 49 -16.55 16.04 9.40
CA THR A 49 -15.23 16.32 8.82
C THR A 49 -15.00 15.43 7.60
N GLN A 50 -15.40 14.15 7.67
CA GLN A 50 -15.34 13.23 6.54
C GLN A 50 -16.15 13.74 5.34
N SER A 51 -17.42 14.12 5.55
CA SER A 51 -18.26 14.66 4.46
C SER A 51 -17.69 15.94 3.85
N ARG A 52 -17.08 16.80 4.67
CA ARG A 52 -16.39 18.01 4.19
C ARG A 52 -15.17 17.66 3.32
N ILE A 53 -14.37 16.68 3.74
CA ILE A 53 -13.20 16.21 2.97
C ILE A 53 -13.65 15.64 1.62
N GLU A 54 -14.70 14.82 1.62
CA GLU A 54 -15.24 14.24 0.39
C GLU A 54 -15.73 15.31 -0.59
N THR A 55 -16.43 16.33 -0.09
CA THR A 55 -16.89 17.47 -0.92
C THR A 55 -15.71 18.23 -1.53
N LEU A 56 -14.68 18.55 -0.73
CA LEU A 56 -13.49 19.26 -1.20
C LEU A 56 -12.67 18.43 -2.21
N LEU A 57 -12.55 17.12 -1.99
CA LEU A 57 -11.87 16.21 -2.92
C LEU A 57 -12.62 16.13 -4.26
N ASN A 58 -13.95 16.10 -4.23
CA ASN A 58 -14.78 16.13 -5.43
C ASN A 58 -14.67 17.47 -6.18
N GLU A 59 -14.72 18.60 -5.47
CA GLU A 59 -14.55 19.95 -6.05
C GLU A 59 -13.16 20.13 -6.69
N SER A 60 -12.12 19.54 -6.10
CA SER A 60 -10.75 19.58 -6.63
C SER A 60 -10.46 18.51 -7.69
N GLY A 61 -11.43 17.66 -8.02
CA GLY A 61 -11.28 16.59 -9.02
C GLY A 61 -10.33 15.47 -8.60
N ILE A 62 -10.07 15.32 -7.30
CA ILE A 62 -9.17 14.29 -6.76
C ILE A 62 -9.96 13.01 -6.51
N LYS A 63 -9.65 11.97 -7.30
CA LYS A 63 -10.32 10.68 -7.19
C LYS A 63 -9.88 9.95 -5.92
N ASN A 64 -10.83 9.78 -5.00
CA ASN A 64 -10.67 9.05 -3.75
C ASN A 64 -10.88 7.53 -3.98
N THR A 65 -9.99 6.69 -3.45
CA THR A 65 -10.11 5.21 -3.52
C THR A 65 -10.83 4.61 -2.29
N GLY A 66 -10.93 5.35 -1.19
CA GLY A 66 -11.71 5.01 0.01
C GLY A 66 -11.46 6.00 1.16
N ILE A 67 -12.52 6.47 1.83
CA ILE A 67 -12.41 7.22 3.09
C ILE A 67 -12.89 6.33 4.23
N PHE A 68 -12.01 6.10 5.20
CA PHE A 68 -12.29 5.27 6.37
C PHE A 68 -12.23 6.12 7.63
N TYR A 69 -13.26 6.01 8.47
CA TYR A 69 -13.28 6.61 9.80
C TYR A 69 -12.94 5.53 10.82
N GLU A 70 -11.81 5.68 11.50
CA GLU A 70 -11.42 4.82 12.60
C GLU A 70 -11.94 5.42 13.91
N ARG A 71 -12.76 4.64 14.63
CA ARG A 71 -13.53 5.08 15.80
C ARG A 71 -12.73 4.96 17.09
#